data_AF-F3G351-F1
#
_entry.id   AF-F3G351-F1
#
_cell.length_a   1.000
_cell.length_b   1.000
_cell.length_c   1.000
_cell.angle_alpha   90.00
_cell.angle_beta   90.00
_cell.angle_gamma   90.00
#
_symmetry.space_group_name_H-M   'P 1'
#
loop_
_entity.id
_entity.type
_entity.pdbx_description
1 polymer ?
#
loop_
_entity_poly.entity_id
_entity_poly.type
_entity_poly.pdbx_seq_one_letter_code
_entity_poly.pdbx_strand_id
1 'polypeptide(L)'
;MKIILTTNTKATAGGGGSRHPMAARFRGYLPVVVDVETGGFNSATDALLEIAAVTIGMDEKGFVFPEHTYFFRVEPFEGANIEAAALEFTGIKLDHPLRMAVSEETAMNDIFRGVRKALKANGCKRAVLVGHNASFDLGFVNAAVARMDMKRNPFHPFSSFDT
;
A
#
# COMPACT_ATOMS: atom_id res chain seq x y z
N MET A 1 50.75 -16.58 28.65
CA MET A 1 50.45 -17.65 27.67
C MET A 1 48.94 -17.59 27.39
N LYS A 2 48.56 -17.40 26.11
CA LYS A 2 47.20 -17.43 25.50
C LYS A 2 46.12 -16.46 26.05
N ILE A 3 45.89 -15.32 25.39
CA ILE A 3 44.90 -15.05 24.30
C ILE A 3 43.45 -14.98 24.82
N ILE A 4 42.93 -13.76 24.96
CA ILE A 4 41.50 -13.45 24.85
C ILE A 4 41.36 -12.58 23.59
N LEU A 5 40.74 -13.14 22.55
CA LEU A 5 40.38 -12.45 21.32
C LEU A 5 39.19 -11.54 21.61
N THR A 6 39.44 -10.24 21.78
CA THR A 6 38.39 -9.23 21.66
C THR A 6 38.36 -8.78 20.20
N THR A 7 37.45 -9.35 19.39
CA THR A 7 37.14 -8.77 18.08
C THR A 7 36.29 -7.52 18.31
N ASN A 8 36.97 -6.40 18.51
CA ASN A 8 36.39 -5.08 18.50
C ASN A 8 36.18 -4.67 17.03
N THR A 9 35.07 -5.10 16.43
CA THR A 9 34.62 -4.51 15.16
C THR A 9 34.02 -3.14 15.45
N LYS A 10 34.90 -2.15 15.61
CA LYS A 10 34.53 -0.75 15.38
C LYS A 10 34.11 -0.63 13.91
N ALA A 11 32.81 -0.67 13.66
CA ALA A 11 32.24 -0.13 12.43
C ALA A 11 32.62 1.36 12.40
N THR A 12 33.52 1.70 11.47
CA THR A 12 33.92 3.08 11.21
C THR A 12 32.73 3.83 10.64
N ALA A 13 32.23 4.79 11.41
CA ALA A 13 31.27 5.78 10.95
C ALA A 13 31.95 6.68 9.91
N GLY A 14 31.57 6.51 8.64
CA GLY A 14 31.81 7.47 7.56
C GLY A 14 30.67 8.50 7.52
N GLY A 15 31.01 9.79 7.56
CA GLY A 15 30.07 10.90 7.58
C GLY A 15 29.19 10.97 6.33
N GLY A 16 27.87 10.84 6.57
CA GLY A 16 26.80 10.83 5.58
C GLY A 16 25.79 9.77 6.01
N GLY A 17 24.91 10.10 6.97
CA GLY A 17 24.04 9.13 7.65
C GLY A 17 23.44 8.13 6.66
N SER A 18 23.85 6.86 6.78
CA SER A 18 23.50 5.83 5.81
C SER A 18 21.98 5.73 5.76
N ARG A 19 21.40 6.00 4.59
CA ARG A 19 19.96 5.82 4.38
C ARG A 19 19.64 4.35 4.59
N HIS A 20 18.50 4.07 5.22
CA HIS A 20 17.96 2.71 5.35
C HIS A 20 18.02 2.00 3.98
N PRO A 21 18.41 0.71 3.89
CA PRO A 21 18.60 0.01 2.62
C PRO A 21 17.41 0.12 1.65
N MET A 22 16.19 -0.03 2.18
CA MET A 22 14.96 0.18 1.40
C MET A 22 14.87 1.60 0.80
N ALA A 23 15.16 2.64 1.59
CA ALA A 23 15.14 4.03 1.13
C ALA A 23 16.22 4.31 0.06
N ALA A 24 17.33 3.56 0.05
CA ALA A 24 18.33 3.65 -1.00
C ALA A 24 17.87 2.95 -2.30
N ARG A 25 17.14 1.83 -2.20
CA ARG A 25 16.78 0.97 -3.34
C ARG A 25 15.88 1.62 -4.38
N PHE A 26 14.91 2.43 -3.94
CA PHE A 26 13.93 3.10 -4.81
C PHE A 26 13.89 4.61 -4.58
N ARG A 27 15.07 5.22 -4.34
CA ARG A 27 15.23 6.68 -4.23
C ARG A 27 14.32 7.34 -3.17
N GLY A 28 14.03 6.61 -2.10
CA GLY A 28 13.20 7.04 -0.97
C GLY A 28 11.72 6.68 -1.08
N TYR A 29 11.32 5.93 -2.11
CA TYR A 29 9.98 5.34 -2.19
C TYR A 29 9.91 4.00 -1.47
N LEU A 30 8.82 3.76 -0.75
CA LEU A 30 8.46 2.44 -0.22
C LEU A 30 7.45 1.78 -1.17
N PRO A 31 7.78 0.62 -1.77
CA PRO A 31 6.80 -0.14 -2.53
C PRO A 31 5.68 -0.66 -1.61
N VAL A 32 4.44 -0.47 -2.04
CA VAL A 32 3.26 -1.05 -1.40
C VAL A 32 2.41 -1.67 -2.49
N VAL A 33 2.27 -2.99 -2.46
CA VAL A 33 1.41 -3.72 -3.40
C VAL A 33 -0.03 -3.41 -3.08
N VAL A 34 -0.83 -3.08 -4.09
CA VAL A 34 -2.25 -2.77 -3.95
C VAL A 34 -3.00 -3.49 -5.06
N ASP A 35 -4.16 -4.01 -4.71
CA ASP A 35 -5.12 -4.61 -5.62
C ASP A 35 -6.53 -4.18 -5.19
N VAL A 36 -7.39 -3.85 -6.15
CA VAL A 36 -8.77 -3.42 -5.89
C VAL A 36 -9.78 -4.23 -6.69
N GLU A 37 -10.89 -4.56 -6.03
CA GLU A 37 -12.09 -5.06 -6.70
C GLU A 37 -13.13 -3.94 -6.76
N THR A 38 -13.80 -3.81 -7.90
CA THR A 38 -14.56 -2.59 -8.22
C THR A 38 -15.91 -2.89 -8.85
N GLY A 39 -16.80 -1.90 -8.85
CA GLY A 39 -18.09 -1.94 -9.50
C GLY A 39 -18.03 -1.73 -11.02
N GLY A 40 -16.85 -1.57 -11.62
CA GLY A 40 -16.69 -1.28 -13.04
C GLY A 40 -15.30 -0.70 -13.33
N PHE A 41 -15.06 -0.21 -14.54
CA PHE A 41 -13.73 0.25 -14.96
C PHE A 41 -13.50 1.76 -14.78
N ASN A 42 -14.53 2.54 -14.48
CA ASN A 42 -14.44 4.00 -14.36
C ASN A 42 -14.28 4.41 -12.89
N SER A 43 -13.05 4.72 -12.48
CA SER A 43 -12.74 5.11 -11.10
C SER A 43 -13.48 6.34 -10.59
N ALA A 44 -13.95 7.23 -11.49
CA ALA A 44 -14.69 8.42 -11.12
C ALA A 44 -16.12 8.11 -10.65
N THR A 45 -16.75 7.06 -11.18
CA THR A 45 -18.18 6.76 -10.97
C THR A 45 -18.44 5.42 -10.31
N ASP A 46 -17.55 4.45 -10.49
CA ASP A 46 -17.81 3.07 -10.12
C ASP A 46 -17.30 2.80 -8.69
N ALA A 47 -18.00 1.91 -7.98
CA ALA A 47 -17.71 1.61 -6.58
C ALA A 47 -16.32 0.98 -6.39
N LEU A 48 -15.61 1.33 -5.30
CA LEU A 48 -14.56 0.50 -4.74
C LEU A 48 -15.22 -0.54 -3.82
N LEU A 49 -15.01 -1.84 -4.08
CA LEU A 49 -15.71 -2.92 -3.39
C LEU A 49 -14.80 -3.75 -2.49
N GLU A 50 -13.54 -3.97 -2.87
CA GLU A 50 -12.52 -4.53 -1.98
C GLU A 50 -11.19 -3.83 -2.23
N ILE A 51 -10.33 -3.77 -1.22
CA ILE A 51 -8.95 -3.27 -1.35
C ILE A 51 -8.03 -4.11 -0.47
N ALA A 52 -6.94 -4.60 -1.07
CA ALA A 52 -5.83 -5.20 -0.38
C ALA A 52 -4.60 -4.30 -0.49
N ALA A 53 -3.78 -4.27 0.56
CA ALA A 53 -2.49 -3.59 0.52
C ALA A 53 -1.41 -4.40 1.26
N VAL A 54 -0.23 -4.54 0.67
CA VAL A 54 0.90 -5.26 1.26
C VAL A 54 2.16 -4.38 1.24
N THR A 55 2.69 -4.03 2.42
CA THR A 55 3.97 -3.31 2.50
C THR A 55 5.11 -4.25 2.15
N ILE A 56 6.14 -3.73 1.50
CA ILE A 56 7.36 -4.49 1.20
C ILE A 56 8.44 -4.16 2.23
N GLY A 57 8.94 -5.19 2.90
CA GLY A 57 10.12 -5.13 3.76
C GLY A 57 11.40 -5.48 3.00
N MET A 58 12.55 -5.26 3.63
CA MET A 58 13.85 -5.68 3.12
C MET A 58 14.70 -6.24 4.25
N ASP A 59 15.27 -7.42 4.04
CA ASP A 59 16.11 -8.08 5.03
C ASP A 59 17.55 -7.52 5.02
N GLU A 60 18.36 -7.98 5.97
CA GLU A 60 19.76 -7.54 6.10
C GLU A 60 20.64 -7.89 4.89
N LYS A 61 20.21 -8.86 4.07
CA LYS A 61 20.91 -9.28 2.84
C LYS A 61 20.43 -8.50 1.61
N GLY A 62 19.45 -7.61 1.77
CA GLY A 62 18.88 -6.80 0.70
C GLY A 62 17.78 -7.49 -0.12
N PHE A 63 17.28 -8.65 0.32
CA PHE A 63 16.14 -9.29 -0.32
C PHE A 63 14.83 -8.67 0.18
N VAL A 64 13.90 -8.47 -0.77
CA VAL A 64 12.58 -7.94 -0.46
C VAL A 64 11.61 -9.06 -0.10
N PHE A 65 10.69 -8.77 0.81
CA PHE A 65 9.66 -9.72 1.23
C PHE A 65 8.34 -9.00 1.56
N PRO A 66 7.17 -9.68 1.44
CA PRO A 66 5.90 -9.16 1.93
C PRO A 66 5.92 -9.00 3.45
N GLU A 67 5.61 -7.80 3.97
CA GLU A 67 5.71 -7.50 5.40
C GLU A 67 4.34 -7.42 6.10
N HIS A 68 3.56 -6.35 5.85
CA HIS A 68 2.26 -6.16 6.50
C HIS A 68 1.13 -6.18 5.48
N THR A 69 0.14 -7.05 5.71
CA THR A 69 -1.05 -7.19 4.87
C THR A 69 -2.25 -6.48 5.51
N TYR A 70 -2.97 -5.73 4.69
CA TYR A 70 -4.24 -5.09 4.98
C TYR A 70 -5.26 -5.57 3.95
N PHE A 71 -6.48 -5.82 4.39
CA PHE A 71 -7.57 -6.21 3.50
C PHE A 71 -8.89 -5.69 4.06
N PHE A 72 -9.68 -5.08 3.18
CA PHE A 72 -10.99 -4.56 3.52
C PHE A 72 -11.97 -4.84 2.39
N ARG A 73 -13.16 -5.30 2.77
CA ARG A 73 -14.35 -5.13 1.95
C ARG A 73 -14.91 -3.74 2.20
N VAL A 74 -15.27 -3.06 1.13
CA VAL A 74 -15.67 -1.65 1.15
C VAL A 74 -17.14 -1.54 0.76
N GLU A 75 -17.89 -0.77 1.53
CA GLU A 75 -19.25 -0.36 1.19
C GLU A 75 -19.21 0.58 -0.03
N PRO A 76 -20.07 0.39 -1.04
CA PRO A 76 -20.18 1.34 -2.15
C PRO A 76 -20.47 2.75 -1.61
N PHE A 77 -19.74 3.75 -2.11
CA PHE A 77 -20.00 5.14 -1.73
C PHE A 77 -21.39 5.59 -2.22
N GLU A 78 -21.96 6.62 -1.60
CA GLU A 78 -23.28 7.14 -1.98
C GLU A 78 -23.28 7.62 -3.44
N GLY A 79 -24.20 7.07 -4.25
CA GLY A 79 -24.32 7.38 -5.67
C GLY A 79 -23.34 6.62 -6.58
N ALA A 80 -22.59 5.65 -6.06
CA ALA A 80 -21.71 4.81 -6.88
C ALA A 80 -22.48 4.00 -7.93
N ASN A 81 -21.91 3.91 -9.12
CA ASN A 81 -22.32 2.95 -10.13
C ASN A 81 -21.76 1.55 -9.81
N ILE A 82 -22.55 0.51 -10.12
CA ILE A 82 -22.13 -0.89 -9.99
C ILE A 82 -22.68 -1.67 -11.18
N GLU A 83 -21.79 -2.07 -12.07
CA GLU A 83 -22.07 -2.91 -13.22
C GLU A 83 -22.36 -4.34 -12.78
N ALA A 84 -23.45 -4.92 -13.29
CA ALA A 84 -23.79 -6.32 -13.00
C ALA A 84 -22.66 -7.29 -13.44
N ALA A 85 -22.00 -6.99 -14.55
CA ALA A 85 -20.88 -7.76 -15.06
C ALA A 85 -19.67 -7.76 -14.11
N ALA A 86 -19.45 -6.67 -13.36
CA ALA A 86 -18.37 -6.61 -12.37
C ALA A 86 -18.66 -7.49 -11.16
N LEU A 87 -19.92 -7.52 -10.69
CA LEU A 87 -20.33 -8.42 -9.61
C LEU A 87 -20.32 -9.90 -10.04
N GLU A 88 -20.68 -10.19 -11.28
CA GLU A 88 -20.59 -11.53 -11.85
C GLU A 88 -19.13 -12.00 -11.94
N PHE A 89 -18.24 -11.12 -12.41
CA PHE A 89 -16.81 -11.41 -12.53
C PHE A 89 -16.14 -11.65 -11.17
N THR A 90 -16.38 -10.78 -10.19
CA THR A 90 -15.76 -10.84 -8.85
C THR A 90 -16.43 -11.85 -7.92
N GLY A 91 -17.70 -12.18 -8.16
CA GLY A 91 -18.53 -12.98 -7.27
C GLY A 91 -18.95 -12.25 -5.98
N ILE A 92 -18.76 -10.93 -5.91
CA ILE A 92 -19.10 -10.12 -4.73
C ILE A 92 -20.62 -10.09 -4.54
N LYS A 93 -21.06 -10.46 -3.32
CA LYS A 93 -22.44 -10.34 -2.87
C LYS A 93 -22.54 -9.21 -1.84
N LEU A 94 -23.04 -8.05 -2.27
CA LEU A 94 -23.04 -6.82 -1.47
C LEU A 94 -23.87 -6.93 -0.18
N ASP A 95 -24.97 -7.68 -0.22
CA ASP A 95 -25.92 -7.89 0.86
C ASP A 95 -25.60 -9.12 1.74
N HIS A 96 -24.49 -9.81 1.49
CA HIS A 96 -24.14 -10.99 2.26
C HIS A 96 -23.90 -10.62 3.73
N PRO A 97 -24.56 -11.27 4.71
CA PRO A 97 -24.52 -10.86 6.11
C PRO A 97 -23.12 -10.97 6.74
N LEU A 98 -22.26 -11.85 6.20
CA LEU A 98 -20.85 -11.99 6.61
C LEU A 98 -19.87 -11.22 5.72
N ARG A 99 -20.37 -10.30 4.87
CA ARG A 99 -19.49 -9.45 4.07
C ARG A 99 -18.63 -8.59 5.00
N MET A 100 -19.18 -8.09 6.11
CA MET A 100 -18.43 -7.27 7.09
C MET A 100 -17.68 -6.12 6.41
N ALA A 101 -18.35 -5.47 5.45
CA ALA A 101 -17.79 -4.34 4.76
C ALA A 101 -17.69 -3.13 5.71
N VAL A 102 -16.72 -2.29 5.46
CA VAL A 102 -16.53 -1.01 6.17
C VAL A 102 -16.66 0.13 5.18
N SER A 103 -16.84 1.35 5.71
CA SER A 103 -16.79 2.54 4.87
C SER A 103 -15.44 2.70 4.18
N GLU A 104 -15.44 3.33 3.01
CA GLU A 104 -14.23 3.69 2.27
C GLU A 104 -13.23 4.47 3.15
N GLU A 105 -13.74 5.38 3.98
CA GLU A 105 -12.92 6.16 4.92
C GLU A 105 -12.21 5.30 5.95
N THR A 106 -12.90 4.30 6.50
CA THR A 106 -12.33 3.39 7.50
C THR A 106 -11.18 2.58 6.90
N ALA A 107 -11.43 1.95 5.75
CA ALA A 107 -10.44 1.14 5.05
C ALA A 107 -9.20 1.98 4.68
N MET A 108 -9.41 3.14 4.06
CA MET A 108 -8.31 3.99 3.59
C MET A 108 -7.51 4.60 4.74
N ASN A 109 -8.17 5.02 5.83
CA ASN A 109 -7.46 5.54 7.00
C ASN A 109 -6.56 4.48 7.67
N ASP A 110 -7.03 3.23 7.78
CA ASP A 110 -6.26 2.15 8.38
C ASP A 110 -5.09 1.72 7.49
N ILE A 111 -5.30 1.55 6.19
CA ILE A 111 -4.21 1.32 5.23
C ILE A 111 -3.18 2.45 5.31
N PHE A 112 -3.62 3.71 5.25
CA PHE A 112 -2.68 4.84 5.27
C PHE A 112 -1.94 4.97 6.59
N ARG A 113 -2.56 4.60 7.72
CA ARG A 113 -1.88 4.56 9.03
C ARG A 113 -0.77 3.50 9.00
N GLY A 114 -1.07 2.31 8.50
CA GLY A 114 -0.11 1.23 8.29
C GLY A 114 1.06 1.62 7.39
N VAL A 115 0.77 2.15 6.21
CA VAL A 115 1.77 2.61 5.24
C VAL A 115 2.65 3.71 5.83
N ARG A 116 2.08 4.71 6.54
CA ARG A 116 2.90 5.77 7.18
C ARG A 116 3.83 5.20 8.27
N LYS A 117 3.40 4.17 9.01
CA LYS A 117 4.27 3.47 9.97
C LYS A 117 5.41 2.76 9.25
N ALA A 118 5.12 2.04 8.17
CA ALA A 118 6.13 1.35 7.36
C ALA A 118 7.12 2.33 6.71
N LEU A 119 6.66 3.48 6.22
CA LEU A 119 7.50 4.56 5.69
C LEU A 119 8.52 5.04 6.73
N LYS A 120 8.04 5.33 7.95
CA LYS A 120 8.90 5.77 9.06
C LYS A 120 9.92 4.69 9.43
N ALA A 121 9.51 3.43 9.52
CA ALA A 121 10.39 2.30 9.85
C ALA A 121 11.51 2.11 8.79
N ASN A 122 11.17 2.28 7.51
CA ASN A 122 12.08 2.06 6.39
C ASN A 122 12.85 3.31 5.93
N GLY A 123 12.77 4.42 6.67
CA GLY A 123 13.42 5.69 6.30
C GLY A 123 12.96 6.26 4.94
N CYS A 124 11.78 5.86 4.47
CA CYS A 124 11.22 6.25 3.18
C CYS A 124 10.37 7.51 3.33
N LYS A 125 10.26 8.29 2.25
CA LYS A 125 9.58 9.59 2.25
C LYS A 125 8.14 9.51 1.75
N ARG A 126 7.85 8.57 0.85
CA ARG A 126 6.54 8.40 0.21
C ARG A 126 6.35 6.97 -0.25
N ALA A 127 5.11 6.49 -0.32
CA ALA A 127 4.81 5.18 -0.89
C ALA A 127 4.68 5.28 -2.42
N VAL A 128 5.06 4.21 -3.12
CA VAL A 128 4.78 4.00 -4.54
C VAL A 128 3.90 2.76 -4.66
N LEU A 129 2.77 2.89 -5.33
CA LEU A 129 1.84 1.78 -5.54
C LEU A 129 2.50 0.76 -6.47
N VAL A 130 2.40 -0.51 -6.14
CA VAL A 130 2.77 -1.64 -6.99
C VAL A 130 1.50 -2.41 -7.32
N GLY A 131 1.26 -2.75 -8.58
CA GLY A 131 0.06 -3.47 -8.99
C GLY A 131 0.24 -4.04 -10.40
N HIS A 132 -0.70 -4.89 -10.84
CA HIS A 132 -0.69 -5.43 -12.20
C HIS A 132 -1.70 -4.66 -13.05
N ASN A 133 -1.21 -3.94 -14.06
CA ASN A 133 -1.88 -2.78 -14.65
C ASN A 133 -2.09 -1.65 -13.63
N ALA A 134 -1.05 -1.35 -12.85
CA ALA A 134 -1.10 -0.51 -11.64
C ALA A 134 -1.79 0.86 -11.77
N SER A 135 -1.92 1.40 -12.98
CA SER A 135 -2.71 2.62 -13.21
C SER A 135 -4.18 2.48 -12.86
N PHE A 136 -4.73 1.26 -12.98
CA PHE A 136 -6.11 0.95 -12.63
C PHE A 136 -6.34 1.13 -11.12
N ASP A 137 -5.59 0.41 -10.30
CA ASP A 137 -5.68 0.48 -8.83
C ASP A 137 -5.37 1.88 -8.31
N LEU A 138 -4.33 2.52 -8.87
CA LEU A 138 -3.98 3.89 -8.51
C LEU A 138 -5.10 4.87 -8.84
N GLY A 139 -5.81 4.66 -9.95
CA GLY A 139 -6.96 5.44 -10.35
C GLY A 139 -8.09 5.38 -9.32
N PHE A 140 -8.45 4.19 -8.86
CA PHE A 140 -9.47 3.98 -7.83
C PHE A 140 -9.04 4.51 -6.46
N VAL A 141 -7.80 4.26 -6.05
CA VAL A 141 -7.24 4.81 -4.80
C VAL A 141 -7.26 6.34 -4.79
N ASN A 142 -6.91 6.98 -5.90
CA ASN A 142 -6.95 8.44 -6.02
C ASN A 142 -8.39 8.98 -6.02
N ALA A 143 -9.32 8.30 -6.69
CA ALA A 143 -10.72 8.70 -6.70
C ALA A 143 -11.35 8.61 -5.30
N ALA A 144 -11.07 7.53 -4.56
CA ALA A 144 -11.46 7.37 -3.16
C ALA A 144 -10.92 8.52 -2.30
N VAL A 145 -9.62 8.81 -2.40
CA VAL A 145 -8.97 9.93 -1.70
C VAL A 145 -9.64 11.27 -2.02
N ALA A 146 -10.02 11.49 -3.28
CA ALA A 146 -10.67 12.73 -3.72
C ALA A 146 -12.10 12.85 -3.17
N ARG A 147 -12.91 11.77 -3.21
CA ARG A 147 -14.28 11.75 -2.66
C ARG A 147 -14.32 12.15 -1.18
N MET A 148 -13.32 11.72 -0.42
CA MET A 148 -13.25 11.94 1.03
C MET A 148 -12.37 13.14 1.45
N ASP A 149 -11.85 13.91 0.48
CA ASP A 149 -10.92 15.03 0.70
C ASP A 149 -9.73 14.70 1.62
N MET A 150 -9.15 13.50 1.48
CA MET A 150 -8.11 13.01 2.39
C MET A 150 -6.78 13.77 2.18
N LYS A 151 -6.41 14.64 3.13
CA LYS A 151 -5.20 15.48 3.02
C LYS A 151 -3.87 14.73 3.15
N ARG A 152 -3.85 13.58 3.83
CA ARG A 152 -2.61 12.88 4.21
C ARG A 152 -2.36 11.60 3.42
N ASN A 153 -2.65 11.58 2.12
CA ASN A 153 -2.36 10.43 1.27
C ASN A 153 -0.84 10.12 1.22
N PRO A 154 -0.37 8.93 1.69
CA PRO A 154 1.05 8.59 1.69
C PRO A 154 1.56 8.15 0.31
N PHE A 155 0.69 7.84 -0.65
CA PHE A 155 1.06 7.40 -1.98
C PHE A 155 1.52 8.55 -2.87
N HIS A 156 2.40 8.24 -3.82
CA HIS A 156 2.70 9.12 -4.94
C HIS A 156 1.47 9.25 -5.85
N PRO A 157 1.09 10.45 -6.30
CA PRO A 157 -0.23 10.65 -6.92
C PRO A 157 -0.31 10.11 -8.35
N PHE A 158 0.82 9.90 -9.01
CA PHE A 158 0.86 9.47 -10.42
C PHE A 158 1.91 8.40 -10.74
N SER A 159 2.80 8.06 -9.80
CA SER A 159 3.84 7.07 -10.07
C SER A 159 3.45 5.76 -9.42
N SER A 160 3.59 4.69 -10.18
CA SER A 160 3.40 3.32 -9.76
C SER A 160 4.51 2.44 -10.34
N PHE A 161 4.69 1.26 -9.78
CA PHE A 161 5.43 0.17 -10.40
C PHE A 161 4.44 -0.86 -10.92
N ASP A 162 4.41 -1.01 -12.24
CA ASP A 162 3.58 -2.01 -12.91
C ASP A 162 4.36 -3.33 -12.99
N THR A 163 3.73 -4.44 -12.60
CA THR A 163 4.38 -5.77 -12.50
C THR A 163 4.23 -6.62 -13.74
#